data_AF-A0A1V6Q8A3-F1
#
_entry.id   AF-A0A1V6Q8A3-F1
#
_cell.length_a   1.000
_cell.length_b   1.000
_cell.length_c   1.000
_cell.angle_alpha   90.00
_cell.angle_beta   90.00
_cell.angle_gamma   90.00
#
_symmetry.space_group_name_H-M   'P 1'
#
loop_
_entity.id
_entity.type
_entity.pdbx_description
1 polymer ?
#
loop_
_entity_poly.entity_id
_entity_poly.type
_entity_poly.pdbx_seq_one_letter_code
_entity_poly.pdbx_strand_id
1 'polypeptide(L)'
;MEDTASSFRDLQFIKDSKDDFERAKELGPEWAKKYHLFDKFKDGATNGFLDAGSGITLADKACVYARHLCEKAGVKFILGRPQGELQELISENQGTSKRVTGIKTRDGLIHSADVVVVACGPWTSAVLSEAHRSVEATMGTVMFIGIPEDRKDLREKFHPDNIPVWRFIQGVGDGAYEGGGFPITREGRLKFGFRARKFTNFRPHPTEEICISTPRTKYSPEPIDTVPLYGLNLMKQVIGRLFPELRDIGFTDSRLCWYTDSIDNEFVIDYVPGYSDSLFICTGGSGHGFKFLPVLGKYVKNQLEKVPNRFTPIWKWRTVEEGKNCNGLEEGEAGPREMAKLKMAKPQDFQFSVKEG
;
A
#
# COMPACT_ATOMS: atom_id res chain seq x y z
N MET A 1 -14.01 -19.12 13.34
CA MET A 1 -13.32 -18.79 12.08
C MET A 1 -13.21 -20.03 11.19
N GLU A 2 -13.18 -21.24 11.76
CA GLU A 2 -13.25 -22.50 11.01
C GLU A 2 -14.64 -22.77 10.41
N ASP A 3 -15.74 -22.43 11.09
CA ASP A 3 -17.11 -22.66 10.56
C ASP A 3 -17.45 -21.88 9.28
N THR A 4 -16.70 -20.84 8.94
CA THR A 4 -16.92 -20.01 7.74
C THR A 4 -15.97 -20.36 6.59
N ALA A 5 -14.89 -21.12 6.83
CA ALA A 5 -13.87 -21.39 5.81
C ALA A 5 -14.42 -22.22 4.64
N SER A 6 -15.31 -23.18 4.92
CA SER A 6 -16.03 -23.96 3.90
C SER A 6 -16.85 -23.07 2.97
N SER A 7 -17.57 -22.09 3.52
CA SER A 7 -18.41 -21.16 2.75
C SER A 7 -17.63 -20.23 1.80
N PHE A 8 -16.35 -19.93 2.11
CA PHE A 8 -15.53 -19.10 1.22
C PHE A 8 -15.05 -19.87 -0.03
N ARG A 9 -14.83 -21.19 0.08
CA ARG A 9 -14.50 -22.02 -1.10
C ARG A 9 -15.64 -22.02 -2.12
N ASP A 10 -16.88 -21.85 -1.67
CA ASP A 10 -18.06 -21.81 -2.56
C ASP A 10 -18.06 -20.59 -3.49
N LEU A 11 -17.34 -19.53 -3.14
CA LEU A 11 -17.19 -18.33 -3.96
C LEU A 11 -15.89 -18.29 -4.76
N GLN A 12 -15.08 -19.35 -4.71
CA GLN A 12 -13.85 -19.49 -5.47
C GLN A 12 -14.05 -20.46 -6.63
N PHE A 13 -13.51 -20.13 -7.80
CA PHE A 13 -13.70 -20.89 -9.03
C PHE A 13 -12.35 -21.05 -9.73
N ILE A 14 -11.81 -22.27 -9.73
CA ILE A 14 -10.49 -22.57 -10.30
C ILE A 14 -10.61 -22.58 -11.82
N LYS A 15 -9.73 -21.83 -12.51
CA LYS A 15 -9.68 -21.80 -13.99
C LYS A 15 -9.55 -23.22 -14.56
N ASP A 16 -10.18 -23.47 -15.70
CA ASP A 16 -10.20 -24.74 -16.43
C ASP A 16 -10.93 -25.90 -15.73
N SER A 17 -11.52 -25.68 -14.54
CA SER A 17 -12.42 -26.65 -13.90
C SER A 17 -13.82 -26.53 -14.50
N LYS A 18 -14.35 -27.65 -15.03
CA LYS A 18 -15.72 -27.71 -15.56
C LYS A 18 -16.76 -27.49 -14.47
N ASP A 19 -16.54 -28.09 -13.30
CA ASP A 19 -17.44 -28.00 -12.16
C ASP A 19 -17.48 -26.57 -11.60
N ASP A 20 -16.33 -25.90 -11.49
CA ASP A 20 -16.29 -24.51 -11.03
C ASP A 20 -16.87 -23.53 -12.08
N PHE A 21 -16.79 -23.85 -13.38
CA PHE A 21 -17.47 -23.04 -14.40
C PHE A 21 -19.00 -23.14 -14.28
N GLU A 22 -19.55 -24.33 -14.10
CA GLU A 22 -21.00 -24.48 -13.91
C GLU A 22 -21.46 -23.83 -12.60
N ARG A 23 -20.70 -23.98 -11.50
CA ARG A 23 -20.96 -23.24 -10.25
C ARG A 23 -20.90 -21.71 -10.44
N ALA A 24 -19.95 -21.20 -11.22
CA ALA A 24 -19.86 -19.76 -11.49
C ALA A 24 -21.09 -19.25 -12.28
N LYS A 25 -21.62 -20.04 -13.22
CA LYS A 25 -22.84 -19.69 -13.98
C LYS A 25 -24.08 -19.61 -13.10
N GLU A 26 -24.18 -20.43 -12.06
CA GLU A 26 -25.29 -20.41 -11.09
C GLU A 26 -25.37 -19.07 -10.35
N LEU A 27 -24.25 -18.35 -10.20
CA LEU A 27 -24.24 -16.99 -9.64
C LEU A 27 -24.81 -15.93 -10.60
N GLY A 28 -24.89 -16.23 -11.91
CA GLY A 28 -25.44 -15.36 -12.93
C GLY A 28 -24.56 -15.25 -14.19
N PRO A 29 -25.13 -14.73 -15.31
CA PRO A 29 -24.45 -14.69 -16.60
C PRO A 29 -23.17 -13.83 -16.61
N GLU A 30 -23.10 -12.79 -15.79
CA GLU A 30 -21.90 -11.95 -15.69
C GLU A 30 -20.70 -12.69 -15.10
N TRP A 31 -20.93 -13.65 -14.19
CA TRP A 31 -19.87 -14.45 -13.60
C TRP A 31 -19.28 -15.45 -14.60
N ALA A 32 -20.10 -16.03 -15.47
CA ALA A 32 -19.64 -16.87 -16.57
C ALA A 32 -18.73 -16.10 -17.54
N LYS A 33 -19.07 -14.84 -17.86
CA LYS A 33 -18.20 -13.97 -18.67
C LYS A 33 -16.90 -13.65 -17.96
N LYS A 34 -16.97 -13.27 -16.67
CA LYS A 34 -15.80 -12.93 -15.84
C LYS A 34 -14.83 -14.11 -15.67
N TYR A 35 -15.36 -15.33 -15.56
CA TYR A 35 -14.57 -16.56 -15.44
C TYR A 35 -13.63 -16.76 -16.64
N HIS A 36 -14.10 -16.49 -17.86
CA HIS A 36 -13.34 -16.65 -19.09
C HIS A 36 -12.57 -15.39 -19.55
N LEU A 37 -12.64 -14.29 -18.79
CA LEU A 37 -12.16 -12.98 -19.23
C LEU A 37 -10.68 -12.97 -19.62
N PHE A 38 -9.87 -13.78 -18.93
CA PHE A 38 -8.42 -13.82 -19.08
C PHE A 38 -7.89 -15.08 -19.78
N ASP A 39 -8.76 -15.92 -20.35
CA ASP A 39 -8.37 -17.21 -20.93
C ASP A 39 -7.42 -17.09 -22.12
N LYS A 40 -7.46 -15.97 -22.85
CA LYS A 40 -6.56 -15.72 -23.97
C LYS A 40 -5.25 -15.07 -23.54
N PHE A 41 -5.08 -14.72 -22.27
CA PHE A 41 -3.85 -14.13 -21.80
C PHE A 41 -2.71 -15.16 -21.93
N LYS A 42 -1.58 -14.72 -22.51
CA LYS A 42 -0.40 -15.57 -22.74
C LYS A 42 -0.76 -16.87 -23.49
N ASP A 43 -1.61 -16.77 -24.50
CA ASP A 43 -2.01 -17.90 -25.35
C ASP A 43 -2.67 -19.04 -24.54
N GLY A 44 -3.30 -18.70 -23.41
CA GLY A 44 -3.95 -19.64 -22.50
C GLY A 44 -3.02 -20.30 -21.48
N ALA A 45 -1.72 -20.02 -21.53
CA ALA A 45 -0.73 -20.54 -20.59
C ALA A 45 -0.75 -19.80 -19.25
N THR A 46 -1.89 -19.82 -18.58
CA THR A 46 -2.11 -19.17 -17.28
C THR A 46 -2.89 -20.09 -16.36
N ASN A 47 -2.53 -20.08 -15.08
CA ASN A 47 -3.29 -20.72 -14.02
C ASN A 47 -3.84 -19.62 -13.10
N GLY A 48 -5.03 -19.84 -12.54
CA GLY A 48 -5.67 -18.85 -11.68
C GLY A 48 -7.03 -19.31 -11.16
N PHE A 49 -7.70 -18.39 -10.49
CA PHE A 49 -9.05 -18.58 -9.99
C PHE A 49 -9.79 -17.24 -9.97
N LEU A 50 -11.11 -17.31 -10.01
CA LEU A 50 -12.01 -16.18 -9.76
C LEU A 50 -12.54 -16.28 -8.33
N ASP A 51 -12.56 -15.17 -7.60
CA ASP A 51 -13.11 -15.09 -6.25
C ASP A 51 -14.26 -14.06 -6.21
N ALA A 52 -15.49 -14.57 -6.15
CA ALA A 52 -16.71 -13.78 -6.09
C ALA A 52 -16.96 -13.14 -4.71
N GLY A 53 -16.25 -13.57 -3.67
CA GLY A 53 -16.26 -12.94 -2.34
C GLY A 53 -15.30 -11.76 -2.22
N SER A 54 -14.46 -11.53 -3.23
CA SER A 54 -13.48 -10.44 -3.26
C SER A 54 -14.02 -9.17 -3.94
N GLY A 55 -13.39 -8.02 -3.67
CA GLY A 55 -13.82 -6.76 -4.26
C GLY A 55 -12.91 -5.57 -3.97
N ILE A 56 -13.45 -4.37 -4.16
CA ILE A 56 -12.76 -3.11 -3.88
C ILE A 56 -13.48 -2.33 -2.79
N THR A 57 -12.70 -1.57 -2.03
CA THR A 57 -13.20 -0.50 -1.17
C THR A 57 -12.63 0.82 -1.67
N LEU A 58 -13.47 1.84 -1.78
CA LEU A 58 -13.05 3.18 -2.16
C LEU A 58 -12.28 3.82 -0.99
N ALA A 59 -10.96 3.72 -1.04
CA ALA A 59 -10.10 3.94 0.12
C ALA A 59 -10.13 5.38 0.66
N ASP A 60 -10.16 6.35 -0.24
CA ASP A 60 -10.29 7.77 0.11
C ASP A 60 -11.61 8.04 0.83
N LYS A 61 -12.74 7.55 0.28
CA LYS A 61 -14.07 7.72 0.87
C LYS A 61 -14.19 7.02 2.22
N ALA A 62 -13.60 5.82 2.35
CA ALA A 62 -13.60 5.09 3.61
C ALA A 62 -12.83 5.84 4.71
N CYS A 63 -11.67 6.44 4.39
CA CYS A 63 -10.92 7.27 5.33
C CYS A 63 -11.68 8.55 5.72
N VAL A 64 -12.31 9.22 4.75
CA VAL A 64 -13.14 10.42 5.04
C VAL A 64 -14.31 10.04 5.94
N TYR A 65 -14.96 8.91 5.69
CA TYR A 65 -16.07 8.44 6.51
C TYR A 65 -15.61 8.04 7.93
N ALA A 66 -14.48 7.36 8.06
CA ALA A 66 -13.90 7.04 9.37
C ALA A 66 -13.59 8.32 10.18
N ARG A 67 -13.01 9.35 9.54
CA ARG A 67 -12.79 10.67 10.17
C ARG A 67 -14.11 11.28 10.65
N HIS A 68 -15.15 11.30 9.82
CA HIS A 68 -16.46 11.82 10.20
C HIS A 68 -17.03 11.12 11.44
N LEU A 69 -16.88 9.79 11.53
CA LEU A 69 -17.30 9.04 12.72
C LEU A 69 -16.48 9.41 13.96
N CYS A 70 -15.16 9.60 13.81
CA CYS A 70 -14.30 10.08 14.90
C CYS A 70 -14.72 11.48 15.39
N GLU A 71 -14.99 12.42 14.47
CA GLU A 71 -15.43 13.78 14.82
C GLU A 71 -16.77 13.75 15.57
N LYS A 72 -17.73 12.91 15.13
CA LYS A 72 -18.99 12.69 15.86
C LYS A 72 -18.80 12.13 17.27
N ALA A 73 -17.74 11.34 17.48
CA ALA A 73 -17.36 10.81 18.78
C ALA A 73 -16.56 11.81 19.63
N GLY A 74 -16.31 13.03 19.14
CA GLY A 74 -15.59 14.08 19.86
C GLY A 74 -14.08 14.09 19.65
N VAL A 75 -13.54 13.30 18.72
CA VAL A 75 -12.12 13.35 18.36
C VAL A 75 -11.81 14.69 17.69
N LYS A 76 -10.78 15.37 18.17
CA LYS A 76 -10.31 16.64 17.62
C LYS A 76 -9.25 16.37 16.54
N PHE A 77 -9.50 16.86 15.33
CA PHE A 77 -8.54 16.80 14.23
C PHE A 77 -7.88 18.17 14.04
N ILE A 78 -6.55 18.22 14.16
CA ILE A 78 -5.74 19.39 13.80
C ILE A 78 -4.98 19.03 12.53
N LEU A 79 -5.35 19.64 11.40
CA LEU A 79 -4.91 19.25 10.06
C LEU A 79 -4.32 20.42 9.30
N GLY A 80 -3.54 20.10 8.27
CA GLY A 80 -2.95 21.08 7.37
C GLY A 80 -1.61 21.61 7.88
N ARG A 81 -1.00 22.47 7.07
CA ARG A 81 0.26 23.14 7.41
C ARG A 81 -0.03 24.62 7.72
N PRO A 82 0.56 25.19 8.78
CA PRO A 82 1.50 24.54 9.72
C PRO A 82 0.85 23.80 10.91
N GLN A 83 -0.46 23.95 11.14
CA GLN A 83 -1.11 23.61 12.42
C GLN A 83 -1.08 22.11 12.76
N GLY A 84 -1.23 21.23 11.76
CA GLY A 84 -1.19 19.77 11.95
C GLY A 84 0.15 19.15 11.60
N GLU A 85 1.18 19.94 11.27
CA GLU A 85 2.49 19.43 10.92
C GLU A 85 3.38 19.33 12.15
N LEU A 86 3.89 18.13 12.41
CA LEU A 86 4.79 17.87 13.53
C LEU A 86 6.12 18.63 13.35
N GLN A 87 6.56 19.28 14.42
CA GLN A 87 7.92 19.79 14.56
C GLN A 87 8.81 18.78 15.29
N GLU A 88 8.42 18.38 16.51
CA GLU A 88 9.21 17.47 17.35
C GLU A 88 8.35 16.81 18.44
N LEU A 89 8.84 15.68 18.98
CA LEU A 89 8.33 15.07 20.20
C LEU A 89 8.93 15.80 21.42
N ILE A 90 8.11 16.10 22.42
CA ILE A 90 8.58 16.71 23.66
C ILE A 90 8.90 15.58 24.63
N SER A 91 10.16 15.47 25.03
CA SER A 91 10.62 14.41 25.93
C SER A 91 11.39 14.97 27.12
N GLU A 92 11.24 14.29 28.26
CA GLU A 92 11.89 14.60 29.53
C GLU A 92 12.68 13.39 30.00
N ASN A 93 13.84 13.63 30.62
CA ASN A 93 14.62 12.56 31.22
C ASN A 93 13.99 12.10 32.54
N GLN A 94 13.84 10.79 32.70
CA GLN A 94 13.32 10.14 33.89
C GLN A 94 14.30 9.03 34.32
N GLY A 95 15.38 9.44 34.99
CA GLY A 95 16.45 8.52 35.40
C GLY A 95 17.15 7.92 34.19
N THR A 96 17.09 6.58 34.04
CA THR A 96 17.65 5.83 32.91
C THR A 96 16.70 5.74 31.71
N SER A 97 15.50 6.29 31.81
CA SER A 97 14.46 6.28 30.78
C SER A 97 14.10 7.69 30.33
N LYS A 98 13.41 7.80 29.20
CA LYS A 98 12.77 9.05 28.74
C LYS A 98 11.27 8.96 28.96
N ARG A 99 10.59 10.10 29.01
CA ARG A 99 9.13 10.19 28.95
C ARG A 99 8.76 11.21 27.89
N VAL A 100 7.92 10.83 26.93
CA VAL A 100 7.30 11.78 26.00
C VAL A 100 6.08 12.39 26.70
N THR A 101 6.04 13.72 26.77
CA THR A 101 4.97 14.47 27.45
C THR A 101 4.04 15.20 26.48
N GLY A 102 4.33 15.12 25.17
CA GLY A 102 3.51 15.72 24.13
C GLY A 102 4.25 15.89 22.80
N ILE A 103 3.70 16.76 21.96
CA ILE A 103 4.29 17.16 20.69
C ILE A 103 4.29 18.68 20.54
N LYS A 104 5.20 19.18 19.69
CA LYS A 104 5.16 20.55 19.19
C LYS A 104 4.87 20.55 17.70
N THR A 105 3.97 21.43 17.25
CA THR A 105 3.61 21.62 15.84
C THR A 105 4.37 22.79 15.23
N ARG A 106 4.42 22.86 13.90
CA ARG A 106 5.19 23.89 13.15
C ARG A 106 4.63 25.31 13.30
N ASP A 107 3.42 25.47 13.82
CA ASP A 107 2.87 26.76 14.23
C ASP A 107 3.37 27.21 15.62
N GLY A 108 4.21 26.41 16.26
CA GLY A 108 4.82 26.69 17.56
C GLY A 108 3.98 26.24 18.75
N LEU A 109 2.77 25.68 18.53
CA LEU A 109 1.91 25.22 19.62
C LEU A 109 2.42 23.90 20.23
N ILE A 110 2.15 23.75 21.53
CA ILE A 110 2.46 22.55 22.30
C ILE A 110 1.16 21.82 22.62
N HIS A 111 1.15 20.52 22.37
CA HIS A 111 0.05 19.62 22.67
C HIS A 111 0.52 18.55 23.66
N SER A 112 0.18 18.72 24.94
CA SER A 112 0.51 17.76 25.99
C SER A 112 -0.40 16.53 25.93
N ALA A 113 0.16 15.36 26.24
CA ALA A 113 -0.58 14.09 26.31
C ALA A 113 0.09 13.12 27.29
N ASP A 114 -0.70 12.23 27.90
CA ASP A 114 -0.18 11.15 28.74
C ASP A 114 0.54 10.07 27.93
N VAL A 115 0.08 9.85 26.69
CA VAL A 115 0.66 8.92 25.71
C VAL A 115 0.61 9.56 24.34
N VAL A 116 1.73 9.52 23.61
CA VAL A 116 1.81 9.91 22.21
C VAL A 116 1.84 8.67 21.32
N VAL A 117 0.95 8.62 20.33
CA VAL A 117 0.86 7.51 19.36
C VAL A 117 1.43 7.95 18.01
N VAL A 118 2.52 7.32 17.58
CA VAL A 118 3.12 7.52 16.25
C VAL A 118 2.46 6.56 15.25
N ALA A 119 1.52 7.08 14.48
CA ALA A 119 0.82 6.37 13.39
C ALA A 119 1.09 7.04 12.02
N CYS A 120 2.34 7.48 11.79
CA CYS A 120 2.71 8.35 10.68
C CYS A 120 3.04 7.61 9.36
N GLY A 121 2.64 6.34 9.24
CA GLY A 121 2.89 5.53 8.05
C GLY A 121 4.35 5.60 7.60
N PRO A 122 4.66 5.94 6.33
CA PRO A 122 6.02 5.88 5.82
C PRO A 122 6.91 7.01 6.35
N TRP A 123 6.37 7.95 7.14
CA TRP A 123 7.15 8.97 7.86
C TRP A 123 7.57 8.52 9.26
N THR A 124 7.21 7.31 9.70
CA THR A 124 7.43 6.84 11.08
C THR A 124 8.89 6.98 11.51
N SER A 125 9.85 6.54 10.70
CA SER A 125 11.27 6.60 11.07
C SER A 125 11.87 8.00 11.05
N ALA A 126 11.19 8.98 10.46
CA ALA A 126 11.58 10.41 10.53
C ALA A 126 11.03 11.10 11.79
N VAL A 127 9.97 10.53 12.37
CA VAL A 127 9.37 11.00 13.63
C VAL A 127 9.99 10.31 14.84
N LEU A 128 10.28 9.02 14.69
CA LEU A 128 10.85 8.14 15.70
C LEU A 128 12.07 7.44 15.10
N SER A 129 13.25 8.00 15.33
CA SER A 129 14.49 7.52 14.70
C SER A 129 14.78 6.07 15.05
N GLU A 130 14.51 5.61 16.28
CA GLU A 130 14.71 4.22 16.73
C GLU A 130 13.94 3.20 15.89
N ALA A 131 12.85 3.62 15.21
CA ALA A 131 12.05 2.74 14.37
C ALA A 131 12.73 2.37 13.05
N HIS A 132 13.83 3.03 12.65
CA HIS A 132 14.56 2.71 11.40
C HIS A 132 15.08 1.28 11.34
N ARG A 133 15.23 0.62 12.50
CA ARG A 133 15.62 -0.79 12.60
C ARG A 133 14.43 -1.75 12.63
N SER A 134 13.21 -1.25 12.70
CA SER A 134 11.98 -2.04 12.78
C SER A 134 11.16 -1.95 11.50
N VAL A 135 11.14 -0.75 10.91
CA VAL A 135 10.38 -0.44 9.71
C VAL A 135 11.13 0.49 8.77
N GLU A 136 10.79 0.37 7.49
CA GLU A 136 11.38 1.15 6.41
C GLU A 136 10.29 1.68 5.47
N ALA A 137 10.45 2.94 5.06
CA ALA A 137 9.61 3.50 4.02
C ALA A 137 10.01 2.87 2.68
N THR A 138 9.08 2.22 2.01
CA THR A 138 9.29 1.67 0.68
C THR A 138 8.24 2.20 -0.27
N MET A 139 8.43 2.05 -1.57
CA MET A 139 7.46 2.51 -2.56
C MET A 139 7.15 1.47 -3.63
N GLY A 140 5.89 1.51 -4.08
CA GLY A 140 5.38 0.83 -5.25
C GLY A 140 4.93 1.81 -6.33
N THR A 141 4.57 1.25 -7.49
CA THR A 141 4.19 2.00 -8.68
C THR A 141 2.69 1.89 -8.93
N VAL A 142 2.04 3.02 -9.18
CA VAL A 142 0.64 3.07 -9.62
C VAL A 142 0.56 3.89 -10.91
N MET A 143 -0.11 3.36 -11.91
CA MET A 143 -0.34 4.01 -13.20
C MET A 143 -1.82 4.10 -13.49
N PHE A 144 -2.19 5.05 -14.34
CA PHE A 144 -3.59 5.34 -14.64
C PHE A 144 -3.78 5.60 -16.12
N ILE A 145 -4.98 5.26 -16.61
CA ILE A 145 -5.46 5.61 -17.94
C ILE A 145 -6.78 6.35 -17.76
N GLY A 146 -6.85 7.59 -18.22
CA GLY A 146 -8.09 8.35 -18.32
C GLY A 146 -8.81 7.98 -19.61
N ILE A 147 -9.97 7.34 -19.50
CA ILE A 147 -10.82 7.00 -20.64
C ILE A 147 -11.64 8.24 -21.01
N PRO A 148 -11.54 8.72 -22.27
CA PRO A 148 -12.36 9.83 -22.76
C PRO A 148 -13.87 9.60 -22.56
N GLU A 149 -14.65 10.68 -22.41
CA GLU A 149 -16.11 10.60 -22.18
C GLU A 149 -16.87 10.01 -23.38
N ASP A 150 -16.38 10.25 -24.59
CA ASP A 150 -16.93 9.77 -25.85
C ASP A 150 -16.66 8.28 -26.11
N ARG A 151 -15.63 7.69 -25.48
CA ARG A 151 -15.32 6.24 -25.51
C ARG A 151 -16.25 5.42 -24.61
N LYS A 152 -17.55 5.49 -24.89
CA LYS A 152 -18.61 4.76 -24.17
C LYS A 152 -18.40 3.25 -24.20
N ASP A 153 -17.86 2.73 -25.30
CA ASP A 153 -17.49 1.32 -25.47
C ASP A 153 -16.49 0.85 -24.40
N LEU A 154 -15.46 1.65 -24.12
CA LEU A 154 -14.46 1.33 -23.10
C LEU A 154 -15.01 1.52 -21.70
N ARG A 155 -15.78 2.58 -21.47
CA ARG A 155 -16.41 2.83 -20.16
C ARG A 155 -17.35 1.69 -19.76
N GLU A 156 -18.11 1.17 -20.71
CA GLU A 156 -18.95 -0.02 -20.51
C GLU A 156 -18.08 -1.26 -20.26
N LYS A 157 -17.10 -1.54 -21.13
CA LYS A 157 -16.20 -2.70 -20.99
C LYS A 157 -15.53 -2.78 -19.62
N PHE A 158 -15.06 -1.65 -19.10
CA PHE A 158 -14.36 -1.58 -17.82
C PHE A 158 -15.27 -1.25 -16.62
N HIS A 159 -16.59 -1.23 -16.81
CA HIS A 159 -17.56 -1.06 -15.72
C HIS A 159 -17.42 -2.20 -14.69
N PRO A 160 -17.60 -1.94 -13.37
CA PRO A 160 -17.53 -2.98 -12.32
C PRO A 160 -18.42 -4.21 -12.55
N ASP A 161 -19.52 -4.05 -13.29
CA ASP A 161 -20.40 -5.17 -13.64
C ASP A 161 -19.76 -6.11 -14.68
N ASN A 162 -18.88 -5.58 -15.53
CA ASN A 162 -18.27 -6.30 -16.66
C ASN A 162 -16.84 -6.77 -16.38
N ILE A 163 -16.04 -6.02 -15.61
CA ILE A 163 -14.66 -6.38 -15.26
C ILE A 163 -14.49 -6.54 -13.74
N PRO A 164 -13.86 -7.62 -13.25
CA PRO A 164 -13.54 -7.74 -11.84
C PRO A 164 -12.26 -6.97 -11.51
N VAL A 165 -11.94 -6.85 -10.21
CA VAL A 165 -10.54 -6.64 -9.83
C VAL A 165 -9.76 -7.85 -10.30
N TRP A 166 -8.59 -7.62 -10.87
CA TRP A 166 -7.76 -8.71 -11.35
C TRP A 166 -6.32 -8.47 -10.93
N ARG A 167 -5.62 -9.58 -10.71
CA ARG A 167 -4.21 -9.62 -10.34
C ARG A 167 -3.52 -10.68 -11.18
N PHE A 168 -2.29 -10.41 -11.57
CA PHE A 168 -1.40 -11.39 -12.19
C PHE A 168 -0.09 -11.46 -11.41
N ILE A 169 0.57 -12.61 -11.50
CA ILE A 169 1.94 -12.82 -11.03
C ILE A 169 2.69 -13.46 -12.19
N GLN A 170 3.89 -12.97 -12.50
CA GLN A 170 4.74 -13.52 -13.55
C GLN A 170 6.17 -13.70 -13.04
N GLY A 171 6.77 -14.85 -13.32
CA GLY A 171 8.13 -15.20 -12.91
C GLY A 171 8.19 -15.97 -11.59
N VAL A 172 9.41 -16.26 -11.15
CA VAL A 172 9.71 -17.00 -9.91
C VAL A 172 10.88 -16.31 -9.20
N GLY A 173 10.89 -16.33 -7.86
CA GLY A 173 11.96 -15.76 -7.05
C GLY A 173 12.10 -14.24 -7.23
N ASP A 174 13.34 -13.74 -7.16
CA ASP A 174 13.65 -12.30 -7.16
C ASP A 174 13.35 -11.58 -8.48
N GLY A 175 13.14 -12.33 -9.56
CA GLY A 175 12.70 -11.82 -10.86
C GLY A 175 11.19 -11.76 -11.03
N ALA A 176 10.42 -12.26 -10.05
CA ALA A 176 8.97 -12.24 -10.11
C ALA A 176 8.44 -10.81 -9.97
N TYR A 177 7.36 -10.54 -10.70
CA TYR A 177 6.60 -9.31 -10.55
C TYR A 177 5.12 -9.61 -10.63
N GLU A 178 4.35 -8.76 -9.99
CA GLU A 178 2.90 -8.83 -9.97
C GLU A 178 2.30 -7.47 -10.25
N GLY A 179 1.03 -7.48 -10.57
CA GLY A 179 0.27 -6.27 -10.79
C GLY A 179 -1.20 -6.59 -10.92
N GLY A 180 -1.97 -5.58 -11.27
CA GLY A 180 -3.40 -5.75 -11.40
C GLY A 180 -4.09 -4.46 -11.79
N GLY A 181 -5.37 -4.58 -12.06
CA GLY A 181 -6.23 -3.46 -12.43
C GLY A 181 -7.51 -3.45 -11.61
N PHE A 182 -8.11 -2.28 -11.56
CA PHE A 182 -9.39 -2.05 -10.92
C PHE A 182 -10.42 -1.65 -11.99
N PRO A 183 -11.71 -1.91 -11.76
CA PRO A 183 -12.77 -1.35 -12.59
C PRO A 183 -12.66 0.16 -12.71
N ILE A 184 -13.21 0.70 -13.81
CA ILE A 184 -13.20 2.13 -14.09
C ILE A 184 -13.96 2.90 -13.01
N THR A 185 -13.43 4.06 -12.61
CA THR A 185 -14.18 4.97 -11.75
C THR A 185 -15.26 5.72 -12.54
N ARG A 186 -16.20 6.37 -11.83
CA ARG A 186 -17.24 7.20 -12.48
C ARG A 186 -16.64 8.33 -13.33
N GLU A 187 -15.50 8.84 -12.90
CA GLU A 187 -14.73 9.89 -13.58
C GLU A 187 -13.99 9.36 -14.82
N GLY A 188 -14.09 8.06 -15.13
CA GLY A 188 -13.45 7.46 -16.30
C GLY A 188 -12.01 7.04 -16.08
N ARG A 189 -11.56 6.85 -14.83
CA ARG A 189 -10.16 6.55 -14.54
C ARG A 189 -9.95 5.06 -14.29
N LEU A 190 -9.11 4.43 -15.10
CA LEU A 190 -8.54 3.11 -14.82
C LEU A 190 -7.30 3.28 -13.94
N LYS A 191 -7.13 2.36 -12.99
CA LYS A 191 -5.99 2.31 -12.08
C LYS A 191 -5.31 0.95 -12.23
N PHE A 192 -3.99 0.97 -12.29
CA PHE A 192 -3.17 -0.23 -12.35
C PHE A 192 -2.07 -0.18 -11.29
N GLY A 193 -2.00 -1.23 -10.48
CA GLY A 193 -0.93 -1.41 -9.50
C GLY A 193 0.18 -2.28 -10.09
N PHE A 194 1.43 -1.96 -9.75
CA PHE A 194 2.58 -2.77 -10.08
C PHE A 194 3.45 -2.98 -8.84
N ARG A 195 3.82 -4.22 -8.59
CA ARG A 195 4.69 -4.62 -7.48
C ARG A 195 5.73 -5.60 -7.99
N ALA A 196 6.98 -5.23 -7.78
CA ALA A 196 8.13 -6.09 -7.96
C ALA A 196 9.08 -5.78 -6.78
N ARG A 197 10.38 -5.67 -7.04
CA ARG A 197 11.32 -5.01 -6.12
C ARG A 197 10.73 -3.69 -5.61
N LYS A 198 10.60 -3.57 -4.29
CA LYS A 198 10.18 -2.33 -3.62
C LYS A 198 11.37 -1.39 -3.56
N PHE A 199 11.16 -0.08 -3.74
CA PHE A 199 12.26 0.89 -3.74
C PHE A 199 12.30 1.76 -2.49
N THR A 200 13.49 2.23 -2.15
CA THR A 200 13.79 3.14 -1.05
C THR A 200 14.21 4.51 -1.57
N ASN A 201 14.28 5.53 -0.71
CA ASN A 201 14.85 6.85 -1.00
C ASN A 201 15.62 7.31 0.23
N PHE A 202 16.83 6.77 0.44
CA PHE A 202 17.65 7.11 1.59
C PHE A 202 18.06 8.58 1.57
N ARG A 203 17.82 9.25 2.70
CA ARG A 203 18.19 10.65 2.96
C ARG A 203 18.69 10.77 4.41
N PRO A 204 19.51 11.78 4.73
CA PRO A 204 19.86 12.08 6.12
C PRO A 204 18.60 12.28 6.97
N HIS A 205 18.59 11.71 8.18
CA HIS A 205 17.51 11.93 9.13
C HIS A 205 17.46 13.42 9.53
N PRO A 206 16.27 14.00 9.76
CA PRO A 206 16.15 15.44 10.04
C PRO A 206 16.90 15.92 11.29
N THR A 207 17.12 15.05 12.27
CA THR A 207 17.68 15.40 13.59
C THR A 207 18.74 14.44 14.13
N GLU A 208 19.06 13.36 13.40
CA GLU A 208 19.95 12.31 13.90
C GLU A 208 21.04 12.02 12.85
N GLU A 209 22.20 11.55 13.29
CA GLU A 209 23.33 11.20 12.41
C GLU A 209 23.14 9.79 11.77
N ILE A 210 21.99 9.57 11.16
CA ILE A 210 21.64 8.33 10.44
C ILE A 210 21.01 8.64 9.08
N CYS A 211 21.06 7.68 8.15
CA CYS A 211 20.29 7.74 6.90
C CYS A 211 19.04 6.86 7.01
N ILE A 212 17.90 7.39 6.53
CA ILE A 212 16.63 6.66 6.49
C ILE A 212 15.97 6.80 5.12
N SER A 213 15.28 5.75 4.67
CA SER A 213 14.40 5.88 3.52
C SER A 213 13.24 6.82 3.86
N THR A 214 13.11 7.90 3.10
CA THR A 214 12.17 9.00 3.39
C THR A 214 11.20 9.21 2.23
N PRO A 215 9.88 9.37 2.48
CA PRO A 215 8.92 9.55 1.41
C PRO A 215 9.16 10.81 0.56
N ARG A 216 9.10 10.65 -0.76
CA ARG A 216 9.02 11.75 -1.73
C ARG A 216 7.69 11.71 -2.44
N THR A 217 6.90 12.77 -2.30
CA THR A 217 5.52 12.86 -2.81
C THR A 217 5.36 14.14 -3.62
N LYS A 218 4.21 14.31 -4.31
CA LYS A 218 3.89 15.57 -4.99
C LYS A 218 3.78 16.81 -4.06
N TYR A 219 3.74 16.60 -2.74
CA TYR A 219 3.69 17.66 -1.73
C TYR A 219 5.04 17.85 -0.99
N SER A 220 6.06 17.08 -1.36
CA SER A 220 7.42 17.26 -0.85
C SER A 220 8.09 18.47 -1.51
N PRO A 221 9.09 19.11 -0.87
CA PRO A 221 9.82 20.24 -1.47
C PRO A 221 10.46 19.91 -2.82
N GLU A 222 10.96 18.68 -2.97
CA GLU A 222 11.37 18.08 -4.24
C GLU A 222 10.29 17.08 -4.68
N PRO A 223 9.26 17.49 -5.44
CA PRO A 223 8.18 16.60 -5.80
C PRO A 223 8.60 15.50 -6.79
N ILE A 224 7.85 14.40 -6.80
CA ILE A 224 7.96 13.35 -7.80
C ILE A 224 6.57 12.93 -8.28
N ASP A 225 6.42 12.90 -9.60
CA ASP A 225 5.18 12.62 -10.34
C ASP A 225 5.39 11.56 -11.46
N THR A 226 6.52 10.86 -11.42
CA THR A 226 6.87 9.78 -12.35
C THR A 226 7.19 8.48 -11.59
N VAL A 227 7.41 7.41 -12.34
CA VAL A 227 7.65 6.05 -11.83
C VAL A 227 8.88 5.43 -12.49
N PRO A 228 9.49 4.39 -11.89
CA PRO A 228 10.62 3.69 -12.51
C PRO A 228 10.25 3.14 -13.90
N LEU A 229 11.12 3.40 -14.88
CA LEU A 229 10.89 3.06 -16.28
C LEU A 229 10.70 1.56 -16.49
N TYR A 230 11.39 0.71 -15.73
CA TYR A 230 11.26 -0.74 -15.85
C TYR A 230 9.83 -1.22 -15.51
N GLY A 231 9.23 -0.69 -14.44
CA GLY A 231 7.88 -1.06 -14.00
C GLY A 231 6.83 -0.59 -14.98
N LEU A 232 6.99 0.62 -15.51
CA LEU A 232 6.17 1.15 -16.60
C LEU A 232 6.23 0.24 -17.84
N ASN A 233 7.43 -0.16 -18.27
CA ASN A 233 7.60 -1.02 -19.45
C ASN A 233 6.98 -2.41 -19.26
N LEU A 234 7.18 -3.04 -18.10
CA LEU A 234 6.56 -4.34 -17.80
C LEU A 234 5.03 -4.23 -17.81
N MET A 235 4.48 -3.15 -17.25
CA MET A 235 3.03 -2.94 -17.27
C MET A 235 2.49 -2.63 -18.66
N LYS A 236 3.20 -1.87 -19.49
CA LYS A 236 2.82 -1.70 -20.90
C LYS A 236 2.78 -3.04 -21.64
N GLN A 237 3.70 -3.96 -21.37
CA GLN A 237 3.66 -5.30 -21.98
C GLN A 237 2.43 -6.11 -21.55
N VAL A 238 2.07 -6.06 -20.26
CA VAL A 238 0.92 -6.79 -19.74
C VAL A 238 -0.39 -6.16 -20.21
N ILE A 239 -0.58 -4.86 -19.95
CA ILE A 239 -1.80 -4.12 -20.31
C ILE A 239 -1.99 -4.10 -21.81
N GLY A 240 -0.93 -3.90 -22.60
CA GLY A 240 -1.03 -3.87 -24.05
C GLY A 240 -1.48 -5.22 -24.62
N ARG A 241 -1.13 -6.34 -23.98
CA ARG A 241 -1.59 -7.67 -24.41
C ARG A 241 -3.01 -7.98 -23.93
N LEU A 242 -3.34 -7.64 -22.68
CA LEU A 242 -4.66 -7.90 -22.09
C LEU A 242 -5.75 -7.01 -22.69
N PHE A 243 -5.43 -5.74 -22.90
CA PHE A 243 -6.36 -4.70 -23.34
C PHE A 243 -5.72 -3.89 -24.48
N PRO A 244 -5.58 -4.47 -25.69
CA PRO A 244 -4.96 -3.80 -26.82
C PRO A 244 -5.59 -2.44 -27.16
N GLU A 245 -6.89 -2.27 -26.91
CA GLU A 245 -7.64 -1.03 -27.14
C GLU A 245 -7.21 0.13 -26.23
N LEU A 246 -6.44 -0.12 -25.17
CA LEU A 246 -5.86 0.91 -24.31
C LEU A 246 -4.53 1.45 -24.84
N ARG A 247 -3.93 0.81 -25.85
CA ARG A 247 -2.62 1.21 -26.40
C ARG A 247 -2.66 2.60 -27.01
N ASP A 248 -3.75 2.94 -27.69
CA ASP A 248 -3.92 4.22 -28.37
C ASP A 248 -4.11 5.40 -27.40
N ILE A 249 -4.51 5.13 -26.15
CA ILE A 249 -4.71 6.15 -25.11
C ILE A 249 -3.41 6.37 -24.32
N GLY A 250 -2.69 5.29 -24.02
CA GLY A 250 -1.49 5.37 -23.18
C GLY A 250 -1.79 5.57 -21.70
N PHE A 251 -0.74 5.45 -20.88
CA PHE A 251 -0.84 5.87 -19.48
C PHE A 251 -0.91 7.39 -19.42
N THR A 252 -1.90 7.93 -18.72
CA THR A 252 -2.16 9.38 -18.66
C THR A 252 -1.68 10.02 -17.36
N ASP A 253 -1.43 9.22 -16.32
CA ASP A 253 -0.96 9.68 -15.01
C ASP A 253 -0.24 8.53 -14.29
N SER A 254 0.64 8.85 -13.34
CA SER A 254 1.27 7.88 -12.46
C SER A 254 1.63 8.49 -11.11
N ARG A 255 1.76 7.63 -10.10
CA ARG A 255 2.20 8.03 -8.76
C ARG A 255 3.03 6.93 -8.12
N LEU A 256 4.00 7.34 -7.33
CA LEU A 256 4.63 6.48 -6.34
C LEU A 256 3.71 6.37 -5.11
N CYS A 257 3.41 5.14 -4.71
CA CYS A 257 2.65 4.85 -3.51
C CYS A 257 3.61 4.36 -2.43
N TRP A 258 3.65 5.06 -1.30
CA TRP A 258 4.55 4.74 -0.20
C TRP A 258 3.91 3.77 0.79
N TYR A 259 4.70 2.80 1.24
CA TYR A 259 4.40 1.80 2.26
C TYR A 259 5.37 1.95 3.43
N THR A 260 5.03 1.27 4.53
CA THR A 260 5.93 1.06 5.66
C THR A 260 6.08 -0.42 5.86
N ASP A 261 7.16 -0.97 5.36
CA ASP A 261 7.47 -2.39 5.52
C ASP A 261 8.16 -2.61 6.86
N SER A 262 7.74 -3.65 7.57
CA SER A 262 8.48 -4.18 8.70
C SER A 262 9.44 -5.29 8.25
N ILE A 263 10.34 -5.67 9.16
CA ILE A 263 11.34 -6.72 8.94
C ILE A 263 10.75 -8.09 8.56
N ASP A 264 9.47 -8.34 8.86
CA ASP A 264 8.78 -9.63 8.65
C ASP A 264 7.39 -9.48 7.99
N ASN A 265 7.05 -8.29 7.49
CA ASN A 265 5.75 -7.93 6.91
C ASN A 265 4.55 -7.95 7.89
N GLU A 266 4.76 -8.11 9.19
CA GLU A 266 3.73 -7.97 10.23
C GLU A 266 3.61 -6.53 10.74
N PHE A 267 2.47 -6.18 11.34
CA PHE A 267 2.34 -4.85 11.96
C PHE A 267 3.35 -4.65 13.11
N VAL A 268 3.66 -3.39 13.43
CA VAL A 268 4.43 -2.99 14.61
C VAL A 268 3.54 -2.07 15.44
N ILE A 269 2.92 -2.63 16.48
CA ILE A 269 1.89 -2.01 17.32
C ILE A 269 2.24 -2.33 18.77
N ASP A 270 3.01 -1.45 19.41
CA ASP A 270 3.53 -1.65 20.77
C ASP A 270 4.00 -0.33 21.41
N TYR A 271 4.32 -0.39 22.71
CA TYR A 271 5.08 0.67 23.36
C TYR A 271 6.54 0.67 22.90
N VAL A 272 7.10 1.86 22.70
CA VAL A 272 8.50 2.03 22.30
C VAL A 272 9.40 1.82 23.53
N PRO A 273 10.38 0.90 23.49
CA PRO A 273 11.27 0.66 24.62
C PRO A 273 12.03 1.93 25.06
N GLY A 274 12.21 2.10 26.37
CA GLY A 274 12.96 3.23 26.92
C GLY A 274 12.15 4.51 27.18
N TYR A 275 10.85 4.51 26.87
CA TYR A 275 9.98 5.69 26.98
C TYR A 275 8.93 5.64 28.12
N SER A 276 9.15 4.85 29.18
CA SER A 276 8.26 4.81 30.37
C SER A 276 6.76 4.74 30.04
N ASP A 277 6.40 3.91 29.07
CA ASP A 277 5.04 3.71 28.56
C ASP A 277 4.31 5.00 28.13
N SER A 278 5.04 6.00 27.64
CA SER A 278 4.49 7.27 27.16
C SER A 278 4.55 7.45 25.64
N LEU A 279 5.25 6.56 24.94
CA LEU A 279 5.37 6.56 23.49
C LEU A 279 4.93 5.21 22.92
N PHE A 280 3.97 5.25 22.00
CA PHE A 280 3.39 4.09 21.37
C PHE A 280 3.53 4.19 19.85
N ILE A 281 3.86 3.10 19.19
CA ILE A 281 3.99 3.04 17.73
C ILE A 281 2.85 2.22 17.14
N CYS A 282 2.29 2.67 16.01
CA CYS A 282 1.27 1.93 15.26
C CYS A 282 1.57 2.03 13.76
N THR A 283 2.35 1.09 13.24
CA THR A 283 2.92 1.14 11.88
C THR A 283 3.11 -0.25 11.27
N GLY A 284 3.93 -0.37 10.22
CA GLY A 284 4.31 -1.68 9.64
C GLY A 284 3.23 -2.27 8.75
N GLY A 285 2.45 -1.42 8.07
CA GLY A 285 1.33 -1.87 7.24
C GLY A 285 1.72 -2.73 6.03
N SER A 286 3.00 -2.78 5.66
CA SER A 286 3.63 -3.74 4.73
C SER A 286 2.87 -4.01 3.43
N GLY A 287 2.23 -2.97 2.89
CA GLY A 287 1.44 -3.02 1.66
C GLY A 287 0.05 -3.69 1.78
N HIS A 288 -0.40 -4.04 2.99
CA HIS A 288 -1.68 -4.73 3.22
C HIS A 288 -2.60 -4.08 4.27
N GLY A 289 -2.12 -3.07 5.00
CA GLY A 289 -2.83 -2.48 6.14
C GLY A 289 -4.22 -1.90 5.87
N PHE A 290 -4.49 -1.37 4.66
CA PHE A 290 -5.74 -0.66 4.38
C PHE A 290 -6.99 -1.54 4.56
N LYS A 291 -6.93 -2.83 4.19
CA LYS A 291 -8.09 -3.74 4.28
C LYS A 291 -8.60 -3.91 5.73
N PHE A 292 -7.75 -3.59 6.71
CA PHE A 292 -8.06 -3.70 8.13
C PHE A 292 -8.62 -2.41 8.73
N LEU A 293 -8.81 -1.33 7.94
CA LEU A 293 -9.41 -0.06 8.38
C LEU A 293 -10.62 -0.24 9.34
N PRO A 294 -11.62 -1.10 9.07
CA PRO A 294 -12.79 -1.20 9.95
C PRO A 294 -12.54 -1.91 11.29
N VAL A 295 -11.43 -2.65 11.45
CA VAL A 295 -11.23 -3.54 12.60
C VAL A 295 -9.91 -3.32 13.35
N LEU A 296 -8.89 -2.74 12.71
CA LEU A 296 -7.55 -2.64 13.28
C LEU A 296 -7.54 -1.82 14.58
N GLY A 297 -8.29 -0.72 14.64
CA GLY A 297 -8.36 0.15 15.82
C GLY A 297 -8.79 -0.58 17.10
N LYS A 298 -9.65 -1.60 17.00
CA LYS A 298 -10.03 -2.44 18.15
C LYS A 298 -8.83 -3.17 18.74
N TYR A 299 -7.96 -3.71 17.89
CA TYR A 299 -6.79 -4.46 18.35
C TYR A 299 -5.64 -3.53 18.78
N VAL A 300 -5.52 -2.34 18.17
CA VAL A 300 -4.62 -1.29 18.64
C VAL A 300 -4.99 -0.83 20.05
N LYS A 301 -6.28 -0.60 20.32
CA LYS A 301 -6.79 -0.29 21.67
C LYS A 301 -6.38 -1.35 22.69
N ASN A 302 -6.53 -2.63 22.36
CA ASN A 302 -6.14 -3.72 23.25
C ASN A 302 -4.63 -3.68 23.58
N GLN A 303 -3.77 -3.42 22.59
CA GLN A 303 -2.32 -3.28 22.83
C GLN A 303 -2.02 -2.07 23.72
N LEU A 304 -2.66 -0.94 23.45
CA LEU A 304 -2.51 0.30 24.22
C LEU A 304 -2.96 0.12 25.68
N GLU A 305 -4.07 -0.58 25.91
CA GLU A 305 -4.60 -0.88 27.25
C GLU A 305 -3.94 -2.12 27.90
N LYS A 306 -2.91 -2.70 27.26
CA LYS A 306 -2.20 -3.91 27.72
C LYS A 306 -3.12 -5.11 27.96
N VAL A 307 -4.17 -5.24 27.15
CA VAL A 307 -5.09 -6.39 27.12
C VAL A 307 -4.57 -7.41 26.09
N PRO A 308 -3.92 -8.51 26.54
CA PRO A 308 -3.26 -9.44 25.63
C PRO A 308 -4.28 -10.17 24.75
N ASN A 309 -3.89 -10.42 23.50
CA ASN A 309 -4.62 -11.27 22.57
C ASN A 309 -3.64 -12.02 21.66
N ARG A 310 -4.17 -12.84 20.73
CA ARG A 310 -3.33 -13.65 19.82
C ARG A 310 -2.35 -12.84 18.97
N PHE A 311 -2.61 -11.56 18.73
CA PHE A 311 -1.74 -10.69 17.93
C PHE A 311 -0.69 -9.96 18.77
N THR A 312 -0.90 -9.85 20.09
CA THR A 312 0.03 -9.20 21.02
C THR A 312 1.47 -9.68 20.88
N PRO A 313 1.79 -10.99 20.81
CA PRO A 313 3.18 -11.43 20.62
C PRO A 313 3.73 -11.17 19.22
N ILE A 314 2.87 -11.06 18.20
CA ILE A 314 3.27 -10.91 16.79
C ILE A 314 3.60 -9.45 16.48
N TRP A 315 2.82 -8.51 17.04
CA TRP A 315 2.93 -7.09 16.70
C TRP A 315 3.90 -6.30 17.58
N LYS A 316 4.65 -6.99 18.45
CA LYS A 316 5.60 -6.33 19.38
C LYS A 316 6.67 -5.53 18.67
N TRP A 317 7.23 -4.57 19.39
CA TRP A 317 8.48 -3.94 18.99
C TRP A 317 9.57 -5.00 18.77
N ARG A 318 10.25 -4.90 17.64
CA ARG A 318 11.32 -5.82 17.21
C ARG A 318 12.18 -5.12 16.18
N THR A 319 13.45 -5.48 16.11
CA THR A 319 14.44 -4.82 15.25
C THR A 319 15.18 -5.85 14.40
N VAL A 320 15.82 -5.38 13.34
CA VAL A 320 16.75 -6.20 12.53
C VAL A 320 17.75 -6.92 13.44
N GLU A 321 17.90 -8.21 13.19
CA GLU A 321 18.88 -9.09 13.83
C GLU A 321 19.93 -9.46 12.79
N GLU A 322 21.21 -9.39 13.19
CA GLU A 322 22.32 -9.71 12.31
C GLU A 322 22.23 -11.15 11.79
N GLY A 323 22.46 -11.33 10.49
CA GLY A 323 22.38 -12.63 9.83
C GLY A 323 20.97 -13.13 9.51
N LYS A 324 19.91 -12.39 9.83
CA LYS A 324 18.53 -12.73 9.43
C LYS A 324 18.08 -11.93 8.20
N ASN A 325 17.31 -12.58 7.33
CA ASN A 325 16.59 -11.88 6.25
C ASN A 325 15.51 -10.99 6.88
N CYS A 326 15.56 -9.69 6.60
CA CYS A 326 14.70 -8.68 7.19
C CYS A 326 13.87 -7.98 6.11
N ASN A 327 13.35 -8.71 5.13
CA ASN A 327 12.48 -8.17 4.07
C ASN A 327 13.19 -7.10 3.20
N GLY A 328 14.51 -7.23 3.06
CA GLY A 328 15.37 -6.32 2.32
C GLY A 328 15.87 -5.13 3.12
N LEU A 329 15.35 -4.87 4.33
CA LEU A 329 15.78 -3.75 5.20
C LEU A 329 17.29 -3.85 5.51
N GLU A 330 17.85 -5.06 5.52
CA GLU A 330 19.27 -5.32 5.71
C GLU A 330 20.17 -4.79 4.57
N GLU A 331 19.61 -4.49 3.39
CA GLU A 331 20.38 -4.05 2.22
C GLU A 331 20.87 -2.59 2.34
N GLY A 332 20.17 -1.75 3.12
CA GLY A 332 20.49 -0.34 3.35
C GLY A 332 20.61 0.52 2.08
N GLU A 333 21.28 1.67 2.21
CA GLU A 333 21.46 2.66 1.13
C GLU A 333 22.34 2.18 -0.04
N ALA A 334 23.27 1.27 0.25
CA ALA A 334 24.09 0.61 -0.76
C ALA A 334 23.30 -0.45 -1.56
N GLY A 335 22.11 -0.82 -1.07
CA GLY A 335 21.23 -1.82 -1.66
C GLY A 335 20.70 -1.48 -3.06
N PRO A 336 20.28 -2.49 -3.83
CA PRO A 336 19.76 -2.33 -5.19
C PRO A 336 18.35 -1.72 -5.24
N ARG A 337 17.72 -1.49 -4.09
CA ARG A 337 16.40 -0.86 -3.94
C ARG A 337 16.45 0.67 -3.94
N GLU A 338 17.63 1.27 -3.89
CA GLU A 338 17.73 2.72 -3.76
C GLU A 338 17.31 3.48 -5.03
N MET A 339 16.38 4.44 -4.87
CA MET A 339 15.78 5.20 -5.98
C MET A 339 16.83 5.90 -6.83
N ALA A 340 17.91 6.41 -6.25
CA ALA A 340 18.97 7.10 -6.98
C ALA A 340 19.62 6.22 -8.08
N LYS A 341 19.52 4.89 -7.97
CA LYS A 341 20.04 3.92 -8.95
C LYS A 341 19.05 3.59 -10.06
N LEU A 342 17.82 4.11 -10.00
CA LEU A 342 16.76 3.79 -10.93
C LEU A 342 16.69 4.77 -12.09
N LYS A 343 16.43 4.23 -13.29
CA LYS A 343 16.02 5.04 -14.43
C LYS A 343 14.53 5.37 -14.30
N MET A 344 14.22 6.65 -14.15
CA MET A 344 12.84 7.14 -14.08
C MET A 344 12.25 7.36 -15.48
N ALA A 345 10.94 7.17 -15.62
CA ALA A 345 10.23 7.39 -16.88
C ALA A 345 10.12 8.88 -17.23
N LYS A 346 10.15 9.18 -18.52
CA LYS A 346 9.86 10.51 -19.11
C LYS A 346 8.45 10.52 -19.70
N PRO A 347 7.83 11.69 -19.94
CA PRO A 347 6.47 11.78 -20.48
C PRO A 347 6.22 10.93 -21.74
N GLN A 348 7.18 10.91 -22.68
CA GLN A 348 7.11 10.09 -23.90
C GLN A 348 7.06 8.57 -23.64
N ASP A 349 7.60 8.10 -22.52
CA ASP A 349 7.65 6.67 -22.19
C ASP A 349 6.26 6.13 -21.79
N PHE A 350 5.28 7.00 -21.50
CA PHE A 350 3.94 6.61 -21.08
C PHE A 350 3.06 6.11 -22.23
N GLN A 351 3.45 6.43 -23.46
CA GLN A 351 2.80 5.93 -24.65
C GLN A 351 3.21 4.48 -24.93
N PHE A 352 2.28 3.69 -25.44
CA PHE A 352 2.59 2.34 -25.89
C PHE A 352 3.40 2.43 -27.17
N SER A 353 4.49 1.68 -27.23
CA SER A 353 5.22 1.54 -28.48
C SER A 353 4.31 0.82 -29.46
N VAL A 354 3.85 1.52 -30.50
CA VAL A 354 3.19 0.91 -31.64
C VAL A 354 4.24 0.02 -32.30
N LYS A 355 4.19 -1.29 -32.06
CA LYS A 355 4.84 -2.21 -32.99
C LYS A 355 3.91 -2.27 -34.20
N GLU A 356 4.30 -1.58 -35.27
CA GLU A 356 3.81 -1.91 -36.61
C GLU A 356 4.28 -3.34 -36.91
N GLY A 357 3.33 -4.25 -37.18
CA GLY A 357 3.61 -5.63 -37.61
C GLY A 357 3.48 -6.67 -36.52
#